data_AF-A0A8B6D7C0-F1
#
_entry.id   AF-A0A8B6D7C0-F1
#
_cell.length_a   1.000
_cell.length_b   1.000
_cell.length_c   1.000
_cell.angle_alpha   90.00
_cell.angle_beta   90.00
_cell.angle_gamma   90.00
#
_symmetry.space_group_name_H-M   'P 1'
#
loop_
_entity.id
_entity.type
_entity.pdbx_description
1 polymer ?
#
loop_
_entity_poly.entity_id
_entity_poly.type
_entity_poly.pdbx_seq_one_letter_code
_entity_poly.pdbx_strand_id
1 'polypeptide(L)'
;METEKKTQIFKIARERAPAMLKQFKLRKEHIKNQHILLLKNKREEKLRKENSKQQELQSLTKDIEKIGGLWVTSQDINKNLKKLNETEKMEAVKLQLKFRKKVLKCNPEDKFLLQFSANGIQFPLHELVSHLKVVLAADYTQTVPSNSIVSFVIKSKNERDEIMQKQREIVLKKIENIKLKKCIEANKVFKEPVPKRKKTVSVVENASKNTVENNSDIIMNVESSSQSFDHDMIMTGLNECPVGKNVVVAYMDTWYPGQVIAQENNIFKVKFLHPAKSVQNLFKWPEKEDISEIDEMFIFYLDFEILSKDSGGRTWYLTNYHKIQYEYEQYCRKYFD
;
A
#
# COMPACT_ATOMS: atom_id res chain seq x y z
N MET A 1 -3.33 58.46 1.35
CA MET A 1 -2.92 57.65 0.18
C MET A 1 -2.89 56.14 0.44
N GLU A 2 -2.38 55.64 1.58
CA GLU A 2 -2.37 54.19 1.86
C GLU A 2 -3.76 53.55 2.00
N THR A 3 -4.70 54.28 2.58
CA THR A 3 -6.08 53.83 2.81
C THR A 3 -6.85 53.59 1.50
N GLU A 4 -6.65 54.43 0.49
CA GLU A 4 -7.28 54.31 -0.83
C GLU A 4 -6.74 53.10 -1.59
N LYS A 5 -5.41 52.91 -1.60
CA LYS A 5 -4.77 51.73 -2.19
C LYS A 5 -5.28 50.43 -1.55
N LYS A 6 -5.37 50.41 -0.21
CA LYS A 6 -5.92 49.27 0.54
C LYS A 6 -7.37 48.97 0.15
N THR A 7 -8.19 50.00 -0.02
CA THR A 7 -9.59 49.85 -0.42
C THR A 7 -9.73 49.31 -1.85
N GLN A 8 -8.88 49.76 -2.77
CA GLN A 8 -8.84 49.25 -4.15
C GLN A 8 -8.42 47.77 -4.20
N ILE A 9 -7.40 47.38 -3.42
CA ILE A 9 -6.96 45.97 -3.34
C ILE A 9 -8.09 45.08 -2.83
N PHE A 10 -8.81 45.48 -1.78
CA PHE A 10 -9.94 44.68 -1.28
C PHE A 10 -11.10 44.61 -2.27
N LYS A 11 -11.37 45.68 -3.02
CA LYS A 11 -12.39 45.66 -4.08
C LYS A 11 -12.04 44.64 -5.16
N ILE A 12 -10.80 44.68 -5.67
CA ILE A 12 -10.29 43.73 -6.66
C ILE A 12 -10.34 42.29 -6.11
N ALA A 13 -9.96 42.08 -4.85
CA ALA A 13 -10.01 40.77 -4.22
C ALA A 13 -11.45 40.23 -4.12
N ARG A 14 -12.41 41.06 -3.72
CA ARG A 14 -13.84 40.69 -3.65
C ARG A 14 -14.42 40.38 -5.03
N GLU A 15 -14.03 41.12 -6.06
CA GLU A 15 -14.45 40.86 -7.44
C GLU A 15 -13.87 39.55 -7.99
N ARG A 16 -12.61 39.22 -7.66
CA ARG A 16 -11.93 38.01 -8.16
C ARG A 16 -12.23 36.74 -7.36
N ALA A 17 -12.54 36.86 -6.07
CA ALA A 17 -12.73 35.69 -5.19
C ALA A 17 -13.78 34.69 -5.69
N PRO A 18 -14.96 35.09 -6.22
CA PRO A 18 -15.94 34.14 -6.74
C PRO A 18 -15.42 33.35 -7.95
N ALA A 19 -14.69 34.01 -8.85
CA ALA A 19 -14.10 33.38 -10.02
C ALA A 19 -13.01 32.37 -9.62
N MET A 20 -12.13 32.73 -8.68
CA MET A 20 -11.12 31.82 -8.14
C MET A 20 -11.75 30.62 -7.42
N LEU A 21 -12.80 30.84 -6.62
CA LEU A 21 -13.52 29.76 -5.95
C LEU A 21 -14.18 28.80 -6.95
N LYS A 22 -14.76 29.34 -8.04
CA LYS A 22 -15.32 28.54 -9.13
C LYS A 22 -14.23 27.70 -9.82
N GLN A 23 -13.09 28.31 -10.16
CA GLN A 23 -11.96 27.59 -10.74
C GLN A 23 -11.41 26.49 -9.81
N PHE A 24 -11.31 26.78 -8.51
CA PHE A 24 -10.88 25.81 -7.51
C PHE A 24 -11.84 24.62 -7.43
N LYS A 25 -13.16 24.86 -7.41
CA LYS A 25 -14.17 23.78 -7.43
C LYS A 25 -14.04 22.91 -8.69
N LEU A 26 -13.89 23.53 -9.86
CA LEU A 26 -13.68 22.82 -11.13
C LEU A 26 -12.40 21.98 -11.11
N ARG A 27 -11.28 22.55 -10.63
CA ARG A 27 -10.01 21.83 -10.51
C ARG A 27 -10.12 20.64 -9.54
N LYS A 28 -10.78 20.85 -8.39
CA LYS A 28 -11.01 19.79 -7.40
C LYS A 28 -11.84 18.64 -7.99
N GLU A 29 -12.89 18.96 -8.73
CA GLU A 29 -13.71 17.96 -9.42
C GLU A 29 -12.91 17.23 -10.51
N HIS A 30 -12.13 17.96 -11.30
CA HIS A 30 -11.25 17.39 -12.31
C HIS A 30 -10.25 16.38 -11.72
N ILE A 31 -9.55 16.75 -10.63
CA ILE A 31 -8.61 15.86 -9.93
C ILE A 31 -9.34 14.62 -9.42
N LYS A 32 -10.53 14.79 -8.81
CA LYS A 32 -11.35 13.66 -8.34
C LYS A 32 -11.71 12.71 -9.50
N ASN A 33 -12.13 13.26 -10.63
CA ASN A 33 -12.51 12.48 -11.81
C ASN A 33 -11.30 11.74 -12.42
N GLN A 34 -10.13 12.40 -12.49
CA GLN A 34 -8.87 11.74 -12.90
C GLN A 34 -8.52 10.58 -11.97
N HIS A 35 -8.63 10.76 -10.65
CA HIS A 35 -8.35 9.70 -9.69
C HIS A 35 -9.31 8.52 -9.84
N ILE A 36 -10.61 8.78 -10.01
CA ILE A 36 -11.63 7.74 -10.27
C ILE A 36 -11.29 6.97 -11.56
N LEU A 37 -10.89 7.67 -12.62
CA LEU A 37 -10.51 7.05 -13.89
C LEU A 37 -9.26 6.17 -13.74
N LEU A 38 -8.23 6.64 -13.04
CA LEU A 38 -7.02 5.85 -12.76
C LEU A 38 -7.34 4.57 -11.97
N LEU A 39 -8.20 4.67 -10.96
CA LEU A 39 -8.65 3.50 -10.18
C LEU A 39 -9.46 2.52 -11.02
N LYS A 40 -10.30 3.01 -11.93
CA LYS A 40 -11.06 2.18 -12.87
C LYS A 40 -10.12 1.43 -13.82
N ASN A 41 -9.17 2.13 -14.45
CA ASN A 41 -8.19 1.54 -15.35
C ASN A 41 -7.32 0.48 -14.64
N LYS A 42 -6.86 0.76 -13.41
CA LYS A 42 -6.09 -0.19 -12.59
C LYS A 42 -6.88 -1.47 -12.28
N ARG A 43 -8.20 -1.35 -12.05
CA ARG A 43 -9.09 -2.49 -11.82
C ARG A 43 -9.28 -3.31 -13.09
N GLU A 44 -9.53 -2.66 -14.22
CA GLU A 44 -9.70 -3.30 -15.53
C GLU A 44 -8.42 -4.04 -15.94
N GLU A 45 -7.24 -3.44 -15.75
CA GLU A 45 -5.97 -4.09 -16.06
C GLU A 45 -5.73 -5.33 -15.18
N LYS A 46 -6.07 -5.25 -13.88
CA LYS A 46 -6.00 -6.40 -12.97
C LYS A 46 -6.94 -7.53 -13.44
N LEU A 47 -8.18 -7.20 -13.79
CA LEU A 47 -9.16 -8.15 -14.30
C LEU A 47 -8.69 -8.79 -15.61
N ARG A 48 -8.14 -8.00 -16.54
CA ARG A 48 -7.57 -8.49 -17.81
C ARG A 48 -6.43 -9.47 -17.57
N LYS A 49 -5.48 -9.12 -16.68
CA LYS A 49 -4.36 -9.99 -16.31
C LYS A 49 -4.83 -11.29 -15.68
N GLU A 50 -5.89 -11.24 -14.90
CA GLU A 50 -6.46 -12.43 -14.27
C GLU A 50 -7.21 -13.32 -15.26
N ASN A 51 -8.04 -12.74 -16.12
CA ASN A 51 -8.73 -13.47 -17.19
C ASN A 51 -7.74 -14.14 -18.14
N SER A 52 -6.68 -13.43 -18.52
CA SER A 52 -5.60 -13.99 -19.34
C SER A 52 -4.92 -15.18 -18.66
N LYS A 53 -4.63 -15.10 -17.36
CA LYS A 53 -4.11 -16.24 -16.59
C LYS A 53 -5.11 -17.40 -16.56
N GLN A 54 -6.40 -17.13 -16.34
CA GLN A 54 -7.41 -18.19 -16.33
C GLN A 54 -7.55 -18.89 -17.69
N GLN A 55 -7.52 -18.13 -18.78
CA GLN A 55 -7.52 -18.67 -20.14
C GLN A 55 -6.28 -19.53 -20.40
N GLU A 56 -5.11 -19.10 -19.96
CA GLU A 56 -3.87 -19.89 -20.07
C GLU A 56 -3.95 -21.20 -19.26
N LEU A 57 -4.52 -21.17 -18.06
CA LEU A 57 -4.72 -22.39 -17.27
C LEU A 57 -5.72 -23.33 -17.95
N GLN A 58 -6.83 -22.80 -18.51
CA GLN A 58 -7.82 -23.58 -19.24
C GLN A 58 -7.23 -24.20 -20.52
N SER A 59 -6.39 -23.46 -21.26
CA SER A 59 -5.73 -24.00 -22.45
C SER A 59 -4.78 -25.14 -22.08
N LEU A 60 -3.97 -24.97 -21.02
CA LEU A 60 -3.08 -26.02 -20.53
C LEU A 60 -3.86 -27.28 -20.09
N THR A 61 -5.01 -27.12 -19.45
CA THR A 61 -5.88 -28.27 -19.09
C THR A 61 -6.39 -29.00 -20.33
N LYS A 62 -6.89 -28.27 -21.33
CA LYS A 62 -7.36 -28.86 -22.59
C LYS A 62 -6.24 -29.57 -23.34
N ASP A 63 -5.05 -28.98 -23.37
CA ASP A 63 -3.90 -29.58 -24.06
C ASP A 63 -3.43 -30.85 -23.34
N ILE A 64 -3.52 -30.92 -22.01
CA ILE A 64 -3.21 -32.15 -21.27
C ILE A 64 -4.23 -33.24 -21.53
N GLU A 65 -5.51 -32.88 -21.63
CA GLU A 65 -6.57 -33.82 -21.96
C GLU A 65 -6.32 -34.48 -23.32
N LYS A 66 -5.86 -33.71 -24.32
CA LYS A 66 -5.51 -34.22 -25.65
C LYS A 66 -4.38 -35.25 -25.65
N ILE A 67 -3.36 -35.09 -24.80
CA ILE A 67 -2.22 -36.03 -24.72
C ILE A 67 -2.49 -37.26 -23.84
N GLY A 68 -3.75 -37.48 -23.43
CA GLY A 68 -4.16 -38.63 -22.61
C GLY A 68 -4.20 -38.35 -21.10
N GLY A 69 -4.24 -37.09 -20.69
CA GLY A 69 -4.42 -36.68 -19.29
C GLY A 69 -3.12 -36.52 -18.50
N LEU A 70 -3.27 -36.27 -17.20
CA LEU A 70 -2.15 -36.04 -16.27
C LEU A 70 -1.46 -37.38 -15.95
N TRP A 71 -0.13 -37.43 -16.08
CA TRP A 71 0.64 -38.61 -15.70
C TRP A 71 0.95 -38.57 -14.21
N VAL A 72 0.53 -39.59 -13.47
CA VAL A 72 0.61 -39.63 -12.01
C VAL A 72 1.82 -40.44 -11.55
N THR A 73 2.09 -41.57 -12.20
CA THR A 73 3.20 -42.47 -11.83
C THR A 73 4.32 -42.48 -12.86
N SER A 74 5.52 -42.89 -12.45
CA SER A 74 6.63 -43.11 -13.41
C SER A 74 6.31 -44.20 -14.44
N GLN A 75 5.44 -45.15 -14.10
CA GLN A 75 4.97 -46.18 -15.03
C GLN A 75 4.06 -45.56 -16.12
N ASP A 76 3.18 -44.62 -15.73
CA ASP A 76 2.32 -43.90 -16.68
C ASP A 76 3.14 -43.10 -17.68
N ILE A 77 4.23 -42.47 -17.24
CA ILE A 77 5.15 -41.74 -18.14
C ILE A 77 5.64 -42.71 -19.23
N ASN A 78 6.22 -43.85 -18.82
CA ASN A 78 6.79 -44.80 -19.78
C ASN A 78 5.69 -45.40 -20.69
N LYS A 79 4.50 -45.68 -20.16
CA LYS A 79 3.36 -46.24 -20.91
C LYS A 79 2.85 -45.27 -21.96
N ASN A 80 2.70 -43.98 -21.63
CA ASN A 80 2.19 -42.97 -22.54
C ASN A 80 3.26 -42.54 -23.56
N LEU A 81 4.53 -42.45 -23.17
CA LEU A 81 5.62 -42.14 -24.11
C LEU A 81 5.78 -43.20 -25.20
N LYS A 82 5.52 -44.48 -24.92
CA LYS A 82 5.56 -45.54 -25.94
C LYS A 82 4.51 -45.38 -27.05
N LYS A 83 3.44 -44.62 -26.81
CA LYS A 83 2.35 -44.41 -27.77
C LYS A 83 2.55 -43.23 -28.70
N LEU A 84 3.50 -42.34 -28.38
CA LEU A 84 3.68 -41.05 -29.04
C LEU A 84 4.90 -41.06 -29.96
N ASN A 85 4.89 -40.20 -30.97
CA ASN A 85 6.04 -39.97 -31.85
C ASN A 85 7.15 -39.18 -31.12
N GLU A 86 8.40 -39.21 -31.62
CA GLU A 86 9.53 -38.59 -30.91
C GLU A 86 9.35 -37.07 -30.69
N THR A 87 8.77 -36.36 -31.66
CA THR A 87 8.43 -34.94 -31.56
C THR A 87 7.34 -34.71 -30.51
N GLU A 88 6.27 -35.51 -30.55
CA GLU A 88 5.15 -35.44 -29.61
C GLU A 88 5.56 -35.81 -28.18
N LYS A 89 6.50 -36.74 -28.00
CA LYS A 89 7.06 -37.09 -26.67
C LYS A 89 7.67 -35.87 -26.00
N MET A 90 8.49 -35.11 -26.73
CA MET A 90 9.13 -33.90 -26.22
C MET A 90 8.09 -32.87 -25.78
N GLU A 91 7.09 -32.62 -26.64
CA GLU A 91 6.02 -31.67 -26.34
C GLU A 91 5.16 -32.11 -25.16
N ALA A 92 4.79 -33.38 -25.11
CA ALA A 92 3.99 -33.94 -24.03
C ALA A 92 4.71 -33.83 -22.67
N VAL A 93 6.01 -34.16 -22.60
CA VAL A 93 6.80 -34.02 -21.36
C VAL A 93 6.90 -32.55 -20.93
N LYS A 94 7.18 -31.64 -21.87
CA LYS A 94 7.21 -30.19 -21.59
C LYS A 94 5.85 -29.71 -21.09
N LEU A 95 4.75 -30.19 -21.68
CA LEU A 95 3.40 -29.83 -21.28
C LEU A 95 3.06 -30.33 -19.87
N GLN A 96 3.42 -31.57 -19.53
CA GLN A 96 3.26 -32.13 -18.18
C GLN A 96 4.01 -31.29 -17.12
N LEU A 97 5.28 -30.95 -17.38
CA LEU A 97 6.07 -30.09 -16.49
C LEU A 97 5.46 -28.67 -16.37
N LYS A 98 5.03 -28.06 -17.49
CA LYS A 98 4.35 -26.74 -17.47
C LYS A 98 3.08 -26.76 -16.65
N PHE A 99 2.27 -27.81 -16.79
CA PHE A 99 1.02 -27.93 -16.06
C PHE A 99 1.24 -28.12 -14.57
N ARG A 100 2.18 -28.98 -14.17
CA ARG A 100 2.55 -29.14 -12.76
C ARG A 100 3.02 -27.82 -12.15
N LYS A 101 3.88 -27.08 -12.86
CA LYS A 101 4.35 -25.75 -12.45
C LYS A 101 3.22 -24.71 -12.33
N LYS A 102 2.37 -24.59 -13.36
CA LYS A 102 1.41 -23.48 -13.47
C LYS A 102 0.04 -23.78 -12.86
N VAL A 103 -0.49 -24.97 -13.09
CA VAL A 103 -1.83 -25.38 -12.67
C VAL A 103 -1.80 -26.01 -11.28
N LEU A 104 -0.92 -26.99 -11.05
CA LEU A 104 -0.79 -27.65 -9.73
C LEU A 104 0.06 -26.86 -8.74
N LYS A 105 0.79 -25.84 -9.22
CA LYS A 105 1.69 -24.98 -8.42
C LYS A 105 2.76 -25.79 -7.67
N CYS A 106 3.22 -26.89 -8.26
CA CYS A 106 4.33 -27.67 -7.72
C CYS A 106 5.57 -26.79 -7.62
N ASN A 107 6.19 -26.74 -6.46
CA ASN A 107 7.40 -25.96 -6.20
C ASN A 107 8.46 -26.87 -5.59
N PRO A 108 9.19 -27.64 -6.42
CA PRO A 108 10.25 -28.50 -5.95
C PRO A 108 11.36 -27.66 -5.30
N GLU A 109 12.12 -28.28 -4.40
CA GLU A 109 13.28 -27.64 -3.76
C GLU A 109 14.26 -27.12 -4.81
N ASP A 110 14.52 -27.92 -5.83
CA ASP A 110 15.31 -27.51 -6.98
C ASP A 110 14.43 -26.95 -8.11
N LYS A 111 14.50 -25.63 -8.29
CA LYS A 111 13.79 -24.89 -9.35
C LYS A 111 14.22 -25.30 -10.76
N PHE A 112 15.40 -25.91 -10.92
CA PHE A 112 15.93 -26.38 -12.19
C PHE A 112 15.05 -27.46 -12.83
N LEU A 113 14.41 -28.29 -12.00
CA LEU A 113 13.53 -29.39 -12.44
C LEU A 113 12.30 -28.93 -13.24
N LEU A 114 11.94 -27.64 -13.14
CA LEU A 114 10.82 -27.03 -13.88
C LEU A 114 11.26 -26.07 -14.99
N GLN A 115 12.52 -26.17 -15.42
CA GLN A 115 13.08 -25.44 -16.56
C GLN A 115 13.19 -26.36 -17.79
N PHE A 116 13.21 -25.76 -18.98
CA PHE A 116 13.32 -26.47 -20.26
C PHE A 116 14.67 -26.29 -20.95
N SER A 117 15.51 -25.43 -20.40
CA SER A 117 16.84 -25.11 -20.90
C SER A 117 17.74 -24.63 -19.78
N ALA A 118 19.05 -24.85 -19.93
CA ALA A 118 20.10 -24.27 -19.12
C ALA A 118 21.08 -23.53 -20.05
N ASN A 119 21.45 -22.29 -19.70
CA ASN A 119 22.42 -21.51 -20.47
C ASN A 119 22.08 -21.40 -21.98
N GLY A 120 20.78 -21.34 -22.30
CA GLY A 120 20.28 -21.26 -23.68
C GLY A 120 20.18 -22.61 -24.41
N ILE A 121 20.73 -23.69 -23.87
CA ILE A 121 20.67 -25.04 -24.44
C ILE A 121 19.43 -25.76 -23.92
N GLN A 122 18.58 -26.27 -24.81
CA GLN A 122 17.40 -27.05 -24.42
C GLN A 122 17.79 -28.42 -23.88
N PHE A 123 17.11 -28.86 -22.82
CA PHE A 123 17.35 -30.20 -22.28
C PHE A 123 16.87 -31.28 -23.27
N PRO A 124 17.63 -32.37 -23.45
CA PRO A 124 17.20 -33.52 -24.22
C PRO A 124 16.04 -34.25 -23.56
N LEU A 125 15.34 -35.09 -24.33
CA LEU A 125 14.11 -35.76 -23.88
C LEU A 125 14.33 -36.59 -22.60
N HIS A 126 15.42 -37.35 -22.54
CA HIS A 126 15.71 -38.22 -21.40
C HIS A 126 15.91 -37.44 -20.09
N GLU A 127 16.51 -36.26 -20.17
CA GLU A 127 16.72 -35.37 -19.02
C GLU A 127 15.39 -34.78 -18.54
N LEU A 128 14.55 -34.30 -19.46
CA LEU A 128 13.21 -33.82 -19.10
C LEU A 128 12.32 -34.92 -18.48
N VAL A 129 12.45 -36.15 -18.97
CA VAL A 129 11.75 -37.31 -18.38
C VAL A 129 12.27 -37.60 -16.97
N SER A 130 13.59 -37.47 -16.75
CA SER A 130 14.20 -37.59 -15.42
C SER A 130 13.65 -36.51 -14.48
N HIS A 131 13.65 -35.23 -14.91
CA HIS A 131 13.09 -34.12 -14.14
C HIS A 131 11.63 -34.36 -13.78
N LEU A 132 10.80 -34.81 -14.72
CA LEU A 132 9.40 -35.12 -14.46
C LEU A 132 9.23 -36.22 -13.42
N LYS A 133 10.05 -37.28 -13.45
CA LYS A 133 10.02 -38.34 -12.44
C LYS A 133 10.39 -37.84 -11.05
N VAL A 134 11.40 -36.97 -10.94
CA VAL A 134 11.81 -36.36 -9.66
C VAL A 134 10.69 -35.45 -9.11
N VAL A 135 10.07 -34.64 -9.97
CA VAL A 135 8.92 -33.79 -9.58
C VAL A 135 7.75 -34.64 -9.10
N LEU A 136 7.44 -35.75 -9.78
CA LEU A 136 6.38 -36.69 -9.33
C LEU A 136 6.68 -37.30 -7.96
N ALA A 137 7.92 -37.70 -7.72
CA ALA A 137 8.31 -38.26 -6.43
C ALA A 137 8.18 -37.24 -5.29
N ALA A 138 8.50 -35.97 -5.55
CA ALA A 138 8.35 -34.88 -4.59
C ALA A 138 6.88 -34.48 -4.33
N ASP A 139 6.02 -34.51 -5.34
CA ASP A 139 4.60 -34.20 -5.18
C ASP A 139 3.87 -35.20 -4.25
N TYR A 140 4.31 -36.46 -4.26
CA TYR A 140 3.78 -37.51 -3.36
C TYR A 140 4.13 -37.29 -1.89
N THR A 141 5.19 -36.55 -1.57
CA THR A 141 5.57 -36.29 -0.18
C THR A 141 4.90 -35.05 0.41
N GLN A 142 4.39 -34.15 -0.43
CA GLN A 142 3.72 -32.91 0.01
C GLN A 142 2.19 -33.03 0.10
N THR A 143 1.61 -34.12 -0.38
CA THR A 143 0.21 -34.48 -0.12
C THR A 143 0.24 -35.61 0.91
N VAL A 144 -0.03 -35.36 2.20
CA VAL A 144 -1.37 -35.14 2.75
C VAL A 144 -1.30 -34.39 4.11
N PRO A 145 -1.93 -33.21 4.27
CA PRO A 145 -2.76 -32.95 5.44
C PRO A 145 -4.15 -33.52 5.14
N SER A 146 -4.56 -34.50 5.95
CA SER A 146 -5.74 -35.35 5.75
C SER A 146 -7.05 -34.62 6.02
N ASN A 147 -7.22 -33.39 5.53
CA ASN A 147 -8.41 -32.58 5.70
C ASN A 147 -8.58 -31.57 4.55
N SER A 148 -8.61 -32.05 3.30
CA SER A 148 -9.33 -31.34 2.23
C SER A 148 -9.45 -32.26 1.01
N ILE A 149 -10.34 -33.24 1.10
CA ILE A 149 -11.01 -33.72 -0.11
C ILE A 149 -11.68 -32.48 -0.70
N VAL A 150 -11.06 -31.92 -1.73
CA VAL A 150 -11.62 -31.54 -3.03
C VAL A 150 -13.12 -31.23 -3.04
N SER A 151 -13.59 -30.47 -2.06
CA SER A 151 -14.51 -29.39 -2.32
C SER A 151 -13.61 -28.22 -2.71
N PHE A 152 -13.03 -28.30 -3.91
CA PHE A 152 -12.80 -27.12 -4.72
C PHE A 152 -14.21 -26.62 -5.08
N VAL A 153 -14.95 -26.19 -4.05
CA VAL A 153 -15.98 -25.19 -4.17
C VAL A 153 -15.19 -24.05 -4.74
N ILE A 154 -15.24 -23.95 -6.06
CA ILE A 154 -15.50 -22.68 -6.72
C ILE A 154 -16.62 -22.04 -5.88
N LYS A 155 -16.27 -21.46 -4.72
CA LYS A 155 -17.03 -20.37 -4.16
C LYS A 155 -16.79 -19.33 -5.22
N SER A 156 -17.67 -19.35 -6.21
CA SER A 156 -17.52 -18.58 -7.43
C SER A 156 -17.18 -17.18 -6.96
N LYS A 157 -16.24 -16.51 -7.63
CA LYS A 157 -15.83 -15.18 -7.20
C LYS A 157 -17.01 -14.23 -7.00
N ASN A 158 -18.15 -14.50 -7.64
CA ASN A 158 -19.43 -13.89 -7.32
C ASN A 158 -19.76 -13.90 -5.83
N GLU A 159 -19.58 -14.98 -5.09
CA GLU A 159 -19.91 -15.04 -3.66
C GLU A 159 -19.00 -14.13 -2.82
N ARG A 160 -17.70 -14.05 -3.15
CA ARG A 160 -16.76 -13.13 -2.47
C ARG A 160 -17.02 -11.67 -2.87
N ASP A 161 -17.34 -11.42 -4.13
CA ASP A 161 -17.68 -10.09 -4.63
C ASP A 161 -19.05 -9.63 -4.09
N GLU A 162 -20.01 -10.54 -3.91
CA GLU A 162 -21.29 -10.31 -3.24
C GLU A 162 -21.09 -9.99 -1.77
N ILE A 163 -20.22 -10.71 -1.06
CA ILE A 163 -19.88 -10.40 0.33
C ILE A 163 -19.25 -9.00 0.43
N MET A 164 -18.32 -8.67 -0.48
CA MET A 164 -17.70 -7.34 -0.53
C MET A 164 -18.70 -6.24 -0.90
N GLN A 165 -19.64 -6.50 -1.80
CA GLN A 165 -20.72 -5.57 -2.15
C GLN A 165 -21.66 -5.34 -0.97
N LYS A 166 -22.10 -6.41 -0.29
CA LYS A 166 -22.93 -6.32 0.92
C LYS A 166 -22.23 -5.52 2.02
N GLN A 167 -20.93 -5.74 2.23
CA GLN A 167 -20.15 -4.95 3.20
C GLN A 167 -20.08 -3.46 2.81
N ARG A 168 -19.91 -3.14 1.53
CA ARG A 168 -19.96 -1.74 1.06
C ARG A 168 -21.32 -1.10 1.27
N GLU A 169 -22.39 -1.83 0.98
CA GLU A 169 -23.76 -1.34 1.18
C GLU A 169 -24.04 -1.04 2.66
N ILE A 170 -23.57 -1.90 3.57
CA ILE A 170 -23.64 -1.68 5.02
C ILE A 170 -22.88 -0.39 5.42
N VAL A 171 -21.68 -0.16 4.87
CA VAL A 171 -20.90 1.05 5.16
C VAL A 171 -21.59 2.31 4.63
N LEU A 172 -22.15 2.26 3.42
CA LEU A 172 -22.90 3.40 2.85
C LEU A 172 -24.13 3.75 3.69
N LYS A 173 -24.92 2.76 4.11
CA LYS A 173 -26.06 2.96 5.02
C LYS A 173 -25.64 3.56 6.36
N LYS A 174 -24.48 3.16 6.90
CA LYS A 174 -23.92 3.78 8.12
C LYS A 174 -23.57 5.26 7.90
N ILE A 175 -22.94 5.60 6.77
CA ILE A 175 -22.58 7.00 6.44
C ILE A 175 -23.84 7.86 6.28
N GLU A 176 -24.86 7.36 5.58
CA GLU A 176 -26.15 8.06 5.43
C GLU A 176 -26.83 8.29 6.77
N ASN A 177 -26.86 7.27 7.64
CA ASN A 177 -27.39 7.41 9.00
C ASN A 177 -26.63 8.46 9.83
N ILE A 178 -25.30 8.53 9.71
CA ILE A 178 -24.48 9.55 10.38
C ILE A 178 -24.84 10.95 9.86
N LYS A 179 -24.99 11.11 8.54
CA LYS A 179 -25.42 12.39 7.93
C LYS A 179 -26.81 12.81 8.42
N LEU A 180 -27.76 11.87 8.45
CA LEU A 180 -29.12 12.14 8.91
C LEU A 180 -29.14 12.56 10.39
N LYS A 181 -28.38 11.86 11.26
CA LYS A 181 -28.24 12.24 12.67
C LYS A 181 -27.71 13.66 12.83
N LYS A 182 -26.67 14.05 12.08
CA LYS A 182 -26.13 15.41 12.09
C LYS A 182 -27.16 16.46 11.64
N CYS A 183 -27.98 16.17 10.64
CA CYS A 183 -29.07 17.07 10.21
C CYS A 183 -30.14 17.23 11.29
N ILE A 184 -30.51 16.15 11.98
CA ILE A 184 -31.49 16.19 13.09
C ILE A 184 -30.92 16.99 14.27
N GLU A 185 -29.65 16.79 14.62
CA GLU A 185 -28.98 17.56 15.68
C GLU A 185 -28.91 19.05 15.34
N ALA A 186 -28.54 19.41 14.11
CA ALA A 186 -28.52 20.80 13.67
C ALA A 186 -29.89 21.48 13.79
N ASN A 187 -30.99 20.76 13.48
CA ASN A 187 -32.34 21.27 13.64
C ASN A 187 -32.80 21.37 15.11
N LYS A 188 -32.26 20.54 16.02
CA LYS A 188 -32.57 20.65 17.46
C LYS A 188 -31.93 21.88 18.12
N VAL A 189 -30.82 22.38 17.59
CA VAL A 189 -30.16 23.61 18.07
C VAL A 189 -30.95 24.87 17.67
N PHE A 190 -31.86 24.76 16.71
CA PHE A 190 -32.78 25.82 16.30
C PHE A 190 -34.10 25.86 17.10
N LYS A 191 -34.08 25.43 18.37
CA LYS A 191 -35.18 25.81 19.28
C LYS A 191 -35.07 27.29 19.57
N GLU A 192 -36.08 28.04 19.12
CA GLU A 192 -36.19 29.49 19.28
C GLU A 192 -35.81 29.94 20.69
N PRO A 193 -35.06 31.05 20.82
CA PRO A 193 -34.72 31.59 22.13
C PRO A 193 -36.02 31.92 22.86
N VAL A 194 -36.31 31.15 23.91
CA VAL A 194 -37.41 31.42 24.83
C VAL A 194 -37.26 32.87 25.29
N PRO A 195 -38.28 33.74 25.08
CA PRO A 195 -38.18 35.14 25.44
C PRO A 195 -37.91 35.25 26.94
N LYS A 196 -36.71 35.74 27.28
CA LYS A 196 -36.27 35.95 28.67
C LYS A 196 -37.24 36.93 29.35
N ARG A 197 -38.15 36.41 30.17
CA ARG A 197 -38.85 37.22 31.19
C ARG A 197 -37.79 37.78 32.14
N LYS A 198 -37.70 39.11 32.20
CA LYS A 198 -36.87 39.85 33.15
C LYS A 198 -37.20 39.37 34.57
N LYS A 199 -36.23 38.76 35.26
CA LYS A 199 -36.29 38.50 36.69
C LYS A 199 -35.22 39.34 37.39
N THR A 200 -35.72 40.11 38.33
CA THR A 200 -35.05 41.00 39.27
C THR A 200 -34.06 40.24 40.15
N VAL A 201 -32.93 40.90 40.38
CA VAL A 201 -31.83 40.48 41.24
C VAL A 201 -32.31 40.42 42.69
N SER A 202 -32.07 39.29 43.37
CA SER A 202 -31.89 39.28 44.82
C SER A 202 -30.74 38.34 45.15
N VAL A 203 -29.81 38.90 45.92
CA VAL A 203 -28.60 38.31 46.48
C VAL A 203 -28.99 37.54 47.72
N VAL A 204 -28.59 36.27 47.85
CA VAL A 204 -28.44 35.59 49.14
C VAL A 204 -27.28 34.60 49.06
N GLU A 205 -26.30 34.81 49.95
CA GLU A 205 -25.22 33.91 50.33
C GLU A 205 -25.76 32.69 51.11
N ASN A 206 -25.15 31.52 50.94
CA ASN A 206 -24.45 30.76 52.00
C ASN A 206 -24.41 29.24 51.81
N ALA A 207 -23.29 28.68 52.29
CA ALA A 207 -23.07 27.35 52.90
C ALA A 207 -23.25 26.10 52.00
N SER A 208 -22.16 25.39 51.64
CA SER A 208 -21.39 24.40 52.44
C SER A 208 -22.02 23.00 52.55
N LYS A 209 -21.13 22.01 52.28
CA LYS A 209 -21.06 20.62 52.80
C LYS A 209 -21.74 19.45 52.04
N ASN A 210 -20.88 18.54 51.57
CA ASN A 210 -20.72 17.12 51.94
C ASN A 210 -20.64 16.10 50.77
N THR A 211 -19.44 15.51 50.66
CA THR A 211 -19.04 14.08 50.64
C THR A 211 -19.99 13.00 50.13
N VAL A 212 -19.45 12.06 49.30
CA VAL A 212 -19.51 10.56 49.34
C VAL A 212 -18.76 10.07 48.07
N GLU A 213 -17.51 9.58 48.18
CA GLU A 213 -17.04 8.17 48.21
C GLU A 213 -17.10 7.35 46.91
N ASN A 214 -15.92 6.78 46.61
CA ASN A 214 -15.62 5.46 46.05
C ASN A 214 -16.03 5.10 44.61
N ASN A 215 -15.02 4.90 43.76
CA ASN A 215 -14.69 3.56 43.27
C ASN A 215 -13.26 3.49 42.70
N SER A 216 -12.51 2.55 43.25
CA SER A 216 -11.16 2.13 42.87
C SER A 216 -11.24 1.12 41.73
N ASP A 217 -10.64 1.42 40.59
CA ASP A 217 -10.31 0.42 39.59
C ASP A 217 -8.80 0.29 39.44
N ILE A 218 -8.39 -0.98 39.49
CA ILE A 218 -7.05 -1.52 39.54
C ILE A 218 -6.35 -1.25 38.20
N ILE A 219 -5.32 -0.40 38.22
CA ILE A 219 -4.39 -0.24 37.09
C ILE A 219 -3.19 -1.14 37.37
N MET A 220 -3.03 -2.16 36.52
CA MET A 220 -1.82 -2.98 36.47
C MET A 220 -0.65 -2.12 35.98
N ASN A 221 0.31 -1.87 36.86
CA ASN A 221 1.62 -1.33 36.52
C ASN A 221 2.36 -2.33 35.63
N VAL A 222 2.34 -2.09 34.33
CA VAL A 222 3.38 -2.57 33.41
C VAL A 222 4.44 -1.48 33.40
N GLU A 223 5.57 -1.74 34.04
CA GLU A 223 6.79 -0.91 33.95
C GLU A 223 7.27 -0.90 32.49
N SER A 224 6.65 -0.04 31.70
CA SER A 224 7.19 0.42 30.43
C SER A 224 8.13 1.54 30.80
N SER A 225 9.43 1.29 30.76
CA SER A 225 10.47 2.30 30.82
C SER A 225 10.35 3.23 29.60
N SER A 226 9.39 4.14 29.67
CA SER A 226 9.22 5.24 28.74
C SER A 226 10.28 6.29 29.07
N GLN A 227 11.45 6.15 28.45
CA GLN A 227 12.31 7.31 28.22
C GLN A 227 11.47 8.33 27.44
N SER A 228 11.03 9.38 28.12
CA SER A 228 10.47 10.58 27.50
C SER A 228 11.57 11.18 26.63
N PHE A 229 11.55 10.87 25.33
CA PHE A 229 12.39 11.55 24.36
C PHE A 229 11.83 12.96 24.19
N ASP A 230 12.59 13.98 24.60
CA ASP A 230 12.27 15.38 24.37
C ASP A 230 12.05 15.62 22.86
N HIS A 231 10.78 15.70 22.45
CA HIS A 231 10.35 15.91 21.06
C HIS A 231 10.64 17.33 20.54
N ASP A 232 11.16 18.22 21.38
CA ASP A 232 11.56 19.57 20.97
C ASP A 232 12.94 19.63 20.30
N MET A 233 13.67 18.50 20.22
CA MET A 233 15.06 18.49 19.75
C MET A 233 15.25 18.41 18.22
N ILE A 234 14.20 18.34 17.40
CA ILE A 234 14.35 17.98 15.97
C ILE A 234 14.38 19.20 15.01
N MET A 235 13.88 20.38 15.38
CA MET A 235 13.76 21.50 14.42
C MET A 235 14.72 22.67 14.65
N THR A 236 15.50 22.70 15.73
CA THR A 236 16.28 23.89 16.13
C THR A 236 17.74 23.90 15.63
N GLY A 237 18.11 23.03 14.69
CA GLY A 237 19.50 22.88 14.24
C GLY A 237 19.73 22.85 12.71
N LEU A 238 18.73 23.17 11.90
CA LEU A 238 18.79 23.03 10.43
C LEU A 238 19.55 24.17 9.72
N ASN A 239 19.97 25.21 10.44
CA ASN A 239 20.67 26.38 9.87
C ASN A 239 21.94 26.01 9.08
N GLU A 240 22.56 24.86 9.38
CA GLU A 240 23.69 24.33 8.63
C GLU A 240 23.52 22.83 8.43
N CYS A 241 22.89 22.41 7.31
CA CYS A 241 22.92 21.01 6.89
C CYS A 241 24.05 20.83 5.86
N PRO A 242 25.16 20.16 6.21
CA PRO A 242 26.28 19.99 5.30
C PRO A 242 25.87 19.31 3.99
N VAL A 243 26.42 19.80 2.87
CA VAL A 243 26.33 19.12 1.58
C VAL A 243 26.86 17.68 1.72
N GLY A 244 26.12 16.72 1.16
CA GLY A 244 26.43 15.29 1.24
C GLY A 244 25.68 14.54 2.35
N LYS A 245 24.98 15.24 3.25
CA LYS A 245 24.16 14.60 4.30
C LYS A 245 22.87 14.02 3.74
N ASN A 246 22.45 12.91 4.35
CA ASN A 246 21.17 12.27 4.05
C ASN A 246 20.04 12.97 4.81
N VAL A 247 18.95 13.24 4.10
CA VAL A 247 17.79 13.97 4.62
C VAL A 247 16.50 13.25 4.24
N VAL A 248 15.47 13.42 5.05
CA VAL A 248 14.12 12.95 4.73
C VAL A 248 13.21 14.15 4.56
N VAL A 249 12.56 14.19 3.41
CA VAL A 249 11.69 15.28 2.99
C VAL A 249 10.25 14.81 3.01
N ALA A 250 9.37 15.59 3.63
CA ALA A 250 7.93 15.45 3.49
C ALA A 250 7.50 16.06 2.16
N TYR A 251 6.98 15.25 1.24
CA TYR A 251 6.60 15.70 -0.09
C TYR A 251 5.24 15.12 -0.50
N MET A 252 4.27 16.01 -0.69
CA MET A 252 2.87 15.67 -0.94
C MET A 252 2.28 14.85 0.23
N ASP A 253 1.92 13.58 -0.01
CA ASP A 253 1.19 12.73 0.93
C ASP A 253 2.11 11.67 1.58
N THR A 254 3.41 11.74 1.34
CA THR A 254 4.41 10.76 1.81
C THR A 254 5.76 11.44 2.06
N TRP A 255 6.72 10.70 2.58
CA TRP A 255 8.11 11.13 2.70
C TRP A 255 9.03 10.41 1.72
N TYR A 256 10.16 11.06 1.40
CA TYR A 256 11.21 10.51 0.54
C TYR A 256 12.60 10.76 1.16
N PRO A 257 13.47 9.75 1.21
CA PRO A 257 14.86 9.96 1.54
C PRO A 257 15.62 10.57 0.36
N GLY A 258 16.59 11.43 0.65
CA GLY A 258 17.45 12.04 -0.36
C GLY A 258 18.79 12.47 0.23
N GLN A 259 19.64 13.02 -0.63
CA GLN A 259 20.94 13.56 -0.25
C GLN A 259 21.01 15.03 -0.65
N VAL A 260 21.47 15.89 0.26
CA VAL A 260 21.68 17.32 -0.01
C VAL A 260 22.89 17.46 -0.93
N ILE A 261 22.69 18.11 -2.09
CA ILE A 261 23.76 18.37 -3.06
C ILE A 261 24.19 19.83 -3.10
N ALA A 262 23.33 20.75 -2.66
CA ALA A 262 23.63 22.17 -2.48
C ALA A 262 22.64 22.78 -1.48
N GLN A 263 23.04 23.89 -0.85
CA GLN A 263 22.21 24.69 0.03
C GLN A 263 22.39 26.17 -0.32
N GLU A 264 21.28 26.89 -0.45
CA GLU A 264 21.26 28.35 -0.61
C GLU A 264 20.21 28.93 0.34
N ASN A 265 20.67 29.60 1.40
CA ASN A 265 19.82 30.05 2.51
C ASN A 265 19.04 28.87 3.12
N ASN A 266 17.70 28.96 3.14
CA ASN A 266 16.79 27.94 3.67
C ASN A 266 16.25 27.01 2.56
N ILE A 267 16.87 27.04 1.37
CA ILE A 267 16.49 26.20 0.24
C ILE A 267 17.59 25.16 0.03
N PHE A 268 17.19 23.89 0.08
CA PHE A 268 18.05 22.74 -0.09
C PHE A 268 17.81 22.10 -1.46
N LYS A 269 18.86 21.92 -2.24
CA LYS A 269 18.80 21.11 -3.46
C LYS A 269 19.04 19.65 -3.07
N VAL A 270 18.00 18.83 -3.18
CA VAL A 270 18.00 17.44 -2.71
C VAL A 270 17.88 16.48 -3.90
N LYS A 271 18.75 15.48 -3.93
CA LYS A 271 18.70 14.35 -4.88
C LYS A 271 17.97 13.18 -4.23
N PHE A 272 16.86 12.75 -4.81
CA PHE A 272 15.93 11.77 -4.21
C PHE A 272 16.23 10.31 -4.55
N LEU A 273 15.94 9.45 -3.58
CA LEU A 273 15.92 8.00 -3.71
C LEU A 273 14.48 7.50 -3.91
N HIS A 274 14.29 6.51 -4.77
CA HIS A 274 12.97 5.94 -5.07
C HIS A 274 12.73 4.62 -4.34
N PRO A 275 11.53 4.37 -3.79
CA PRO A 275 11.23 3.09 -3.14
C PRO A 275 11.29 1.93 -4.14
N ALA A 276 11.94 0.84 -3.74
CA ALA A 276 11.95 -0.39 -4.52
C ALA A 276 10.59 -1.10 -4.43
N LYS A 277 10.09 -1.62 -5.56
CA LYS A 277 8.73 -2.17 -5.67
C LYS A 277 8.45 -3.40 -4.78
N SER A 278 9.49 -4.07 -4.28
CA SER A 278 9.41 -5.41 -3.69
C SER A 278 9.64 -5.46 -2.18
N VAL A 279 10.26 -4.45 -1.58
CA VAL A 279 10.72 -4.51 -0.18
C VAL A 279 10.52 -3.14 0.47
N GLN A 280 9.72 -3.09 1.54
CA GLN A 280 9.62 -1.91 2.42
C GLN A 280 10.99 -1.66 3.05
N ASN A 281 11.43 -0.40 3.15
CA ASN A 281 12.76 0.07 3.59
C ASN A 281 13.91 0.03 2.57
N LEU A 282 13.65 -0.46 1.35
CA LEU A 282 14.64 -0.55 0.30
C LEU A 282 14.42 0.55 -0.75
N PHE A 283 15.48 1.26 -1.08
CA PHE A 283 15.44 2.39 -2.00
C PHE A 283 16.53 2.26 -3.06
N LYS A 284 16.35 2.96 -4.18
CA LYS A 284 17.32 2.97 -5.28
C LYS A 284 17.43 4.35 -5.90
N TRP A 285 18.59 4.64 -6.47
CA TRP A 285 18.72 5.82 -7.33
C TRP A 285 17.84 5.65 -8.58
N PRO A 286 17.06 6.67 -8.96
CA PRO A 286 16.32 6.65 -10.21
C PRO A 286 17.28 6.66 -11.41
N GLU A 287 16.82 6.14 -12.55
CA GLU A 287 17.63 6.10 -13.80
C GLU A 287 17.91 7.51 -14.36
N LYS A 288 17.00 8.45 -14.09
CA LYS A 288 17.18 9.87 -14.35
C LYS A 288 17.30 10.57 -13.00
N GLU A 289 18.21 11.52 -12.89
CA GLU A 289 18.36 12.28 -11.66
C GLU A 289 17.06 12.97 -11.29
N ASP A 290 16.59 12.69 -10.06
CA ASP A 290 15.41 13.32 -9.48
C ASP A 290 15.90 14.30 -8.43
N ILE A 291 16.00 15.56 -8.82
CA ILE A 291 16.56 16.64 -8.02
C ILE A 291 15.48 17.71 -7.88
N SER A 292 15.25 18.21 -6.66
CA SER A 292 14.37 19.36 -6.45
C SER A 292 14.91 20.31 -5.38
N GLU A 293 14.45 21.54 -5.43
CA GLU A 293 14.67 22.56 -4.41
C GLU A 293 13.57 22.44 -3.35
N ILE A 294 13.98 22.27 -2.11
CA ILE A 294 13.15 21.95 -0.97
C ILE A 294 13.38 23.01 0.10
N ASP A 295 12.31 23.64 0.57
CA ASP A 295 12.37 24.54 1.72
C ASP A 295 12.67 23.75 3.00
N GLU A 296 13.52 24.31 3.87
CA GLU A 296 13.90 23.78 5.17
C GLU A 296 12.72 23.20 5.96
N MET A 297 11.55 23.86 5.89
CA MET A 297 10.36 23.45 6.63
C MET A 297 9.85 22.05 6.27
N PHE A 298 10.20 21.53 5.08
CA PHE A 298 9.80 20.19 4.63
C PHE A 298 10.80 19.10 4.98
N ILE A 299 11.96 19.45 5.54
CA ILE A 299 12.97 18.50 6.02
C ILE A 299 12.69 18.21 7.49
N PHE A 300 12.33 16.98 7.83
CA PHE A 300 11.92 16.61 9.19
C PHE A 300 12.84 15.56 9.84
N TYR A 301 13.79 15.00 9.10
CA TYR A 301 14.75 14.03 9.63
C TYR A 301 16.10 14.16 8.92
N LEU A 302 17.18 14.18 9.70
CA LEU A 302 18.55 14.41 9.23
C LEU A 302 19.49 13.28 9.63
N ASP A 303 20.61 13.20 8.91
CA ASP A 303 21.81 12.44 9.25
C ASP A 303 21.55 10.98 9.65
N PHE A 304 20.72 10.31 8.87
CA PHE A 304 20.53 8.86 9.00
C PHE A 304 21.53 8.09 8.16
N GLU A 305 21.85 6.90 8.66
CA GLU A 305 22.67 5.94 7.95
C GLU A 305 21.89 5.25 6.85
N ILE A 306 22.52 5.15 5.69
CA ILE A 306 22.03 4.39 4.54
C ILE A 306 23.10 3.37 4.20
N LEU A 307 22.73 2.09 4.21
CA LEU A 307 23.65 0.99 3.90
C LEU A 307 23.47 0.55 2.46
N SER A 308 24.56 0.38 1.72
CA SER A 308 24.50 -0.19 0.39
C SER A 308 24.21 -1.70 0.50
N LYS A 309 23.17 -2.17 -0.21
CA LYS A 309 22.77 -3.59 -0.19
C LYS A 309 23.50 -4.41 -1.26
N ASP A 310 23.87 -3.78 -2.36
CA ASP A 310 24.53 -4.43 -3.49
C ASP A 310 25.91 -3.83 -3.74
N SER A 311 26.86 -4.65 -4.21
CA SER A 311 28.18 -4.18 -4.64
C SER A 311 28.10 -3.17 -5.81
N GLY A 312 26.94 -3.08 -6.47
CA GLY A 312 26.66 -2.13 -7.54
C GLY A 312 26.28 -0.72 -7.06
N GLY A 313 26.09 -0.49 -5.75
CA GLY A 313 25.80 0.84 -5.20
C GLY A 313 24.47 1.45 -5.66
N ARG A 314 23.57 0.64 -6.22
CA ARG A 314 22.29 1.10 -6.77
C ARG A 314 21.16 0.95 -5.78
N THR A 315 21.29 0.01 -4.86
CA THR A 315 20.25 -0.34 -3.90
C THR A 315 20.72 -0.03 -2.48
N TRP A 316 19.87 0.66 -1.75
CA TRP A 316 20.17 1.25 -0.46
C TRP A 316 19.13 0.83 0.56
N TYR A 317 19.58 0.55 1.78
CA TYR A 317 18.78 0.08 2.89
C TYR A 317 18.76 1.14 4.00
N LEU A 318 17.55 1.53 4.42
CA LEU A 318 17.36 2.46 5.53
C LEU A 318 17.24 1.66 6.84
N THR A 319 18.25 1.77 7.70
CA THR A 319 18.28 1.10 9.02
C THR A 319 17.18 1.62 9.95
N ASN A 320 16.90 2.92 9.89
CA ASN A 320 15.96 3.61 10.79
C ASN A 320 14.56 3.81 10.18
N TYR A 321 14.13 2.95 9.26
CA TYR A 321 12.87 3.13 8.52
C TYR A 321 11.64 3.34 9.42
N HIS A 322 11.46 2.49 10.44
CA HIS A 322 10.31 2.60 11.35
C HIS A 322 10.34 3.87 12.19
N LYS A 323 11.53 4.32 12.60
CA LYS A 323 11.71 5.58 13.32
C LYS A 323 11.35 6.76 12.43
N ILE A 324 11.87 6.81 11.20
CA ILE A 324 11.55 7.86 10.21
C ILE A 324 10.04 7.90 9.93
N GLN A 325 9.40 6.74 9.79
CA GLN A 325 7.96 6.64 9.60
C GLN A 325 7.18 7.21 10.79
N TYR A 326 7.60 6.91 12.03
CA TYR A 326 6.99 7.48 13.23
C TYR A 326 7.16 9.00 13.29
N GLU A 327 8.36 9.52 13.01
CA GLU A 327 8.63 10.97 13.00
C GLU A 327 7.82 11.68 11.92
N TYR A 328 7.62 11.05 10.76
CA TYR A 328 6.76 11.59 9.71
C TYR A 328 5.30 11.73 10.17
N GLU A 329 4.78 10.74 10.91
CA GLU A 329 3.42 10.81 11.47
C GLU A 329 3.29 11.94 12.50
N GLN A 330 4.30 12.17 13.32
CA GLN A 330 4.32 13.30 14.25
C GLN A 330 4.41 14.65 13.51
N TYR A 331 5.28 14.74 12.50
CA TYR A 331 5.39 15.90 11.62
C TYR A 331 4.03 16.21 10.98
N CYS A 332 3.33 15.20 10.46
CA CYS A 332 2.02 15.40 9.84
C CYS A 332 0.99 15.94 10.83
N ARG A 333 0.91 15.37 12.04
CA ARG A 333 0.00 15.84 13.09
C ARG A 333 0.28 17.27 13.53
N LYS A 334 1.54 17.70 13.51
CA LYS A 334 1.94 19.04 13.96
C LYS A 334 1.60 20.12 12.94
N TYR A 335 1.73 19.82 11.65
CA TYR A 335 1.65 20.84 10.59
C TYR A 335 0.41 20.74 9.70
N PHE A 336 -0.30 19.61 9.68
CA PHE A 336 -1.45 19.39 8.77
C PHE A 336 -2.76 18.98 9.46
N ASP A 337 -2.73 18.50 10.71
CA ASP A 337 -3.92 18.30 11.55
C ASP A 337 -4.16 19.54 12.44
#